data_AF-A0A7V3Y1Z2-F1
#
_entry.id   AF-A0A7V3Y1Z2-F1
#
_cell.length_a   1.000
_cell.length_b   1.000
_cell.length_c   1.000
_cell.angle_alpha   90.00
_cell.angle_beta   90.00
_cell.angle_gamma   90.00
#
_symmetry.space_group_name_H-M   'P 1'
#
loop_
_entity.id
_entity.type
_entity.pdbx_description
1 polymer ?
#
loop_
_entity_poly.entity_id
_entity_poly.type
_entity_poly.pdbx_seq_one_letter_code
_entity_poly.pdbx_strand_id
1 'polypeptide(L)'
;HYFQMGFLKVLPGTDIDTKKHEYGIEHESNPPYTITKNTWLSQEDMQLLHRIERVVDSLYNHNFKTTSLMLYNFISKDNLFDIYTSIASFFQEHDFALYAKGWESIARMLLEFFKQHYPEYTKFAVDCLRWDWYVKSNNKWIPPFIRSKGNPNTVKEMIIQQNRVSQRELSLNNKIIPIHQIQRSQVFIAESKDFMQWRMDNHRYAIKHNGQILLID
;
A
#
# COMPACT_ATOMS: atom_id res chain seq x y z
N HIS A 1 2.39 -9.15 -11.73
CA HIS A 1 1.92 -8.26 -12.81
C HIS A 1 2.33 -6.86 -12.43
N TYR A 2 2.99 -6.15 -13.36
CA TYR A 2 3.24 -4.73 -13.24
C TYR A 2 2.05 -4.01 -13.87
N PHE A 3 1.49 -3.04 -13.17
CA PHE A 3 0.38 -2.22 -13.63
C PHE A 3 0.91 -0.87 -14.08
N GLN A 4 0.40 -0.37 -15.19
CA GLN A 4 0.70 0.96 -15.66
C GLN A 4 -0.54 1.54 -16.32
N MET A 5 -0.99 2.70 -15.85
CA MET A 5 -2.02 3.46 -16.58
C MET A 5 -1.39 4.21 -17.74
N GLY A 6 -2.02 4.10 -18.91
CA GLY A 6 -1.61 4.79 -20.12
C GLY A 6 -2.55 5.94 -20.44
N PHE A 7 -2.00 7.02 -20.99
CA PHE A 7 -2.76 8.11 -21.57
C PHE A 7 -2.96 7.88 -23.07
N LEU A 8 -4.08 8.40 -23.59
CA LEU A 8 -4.40 8.33 -25.01
C LEU A 8 -3.32 9.05 -25.82
N LYS A 9 -2.94 8.42 -26.94
CA LYS A 9 -1.94 8.91 -27.88
C LYS A 9 -2.61 9.16 -29.22
N VAL A 10 -2.22 10.25 -29.88
CA VAL A 10 -2.72 10.58 -31.22
C VAL A 10 -1.70 10.09 -32.24
N LEU A 11 -1.91 8.86 -32.73
CA LEU A 11 -1.02 8.28 -33.74
C LEU A 11 -1.42 8.73 -35.15
N PRO A 12 -0.48 9.12 -36.02
CA PRO A 12 -0.79 9.56 -37.38
C PRO A 12 -1.62 8.55 -38.15
N GLY A 13 -2.71 9.00 -38.79
CA GLY A 13 -3.58 8.16 -39.62
C GLY A 13 -4.62 7.33 -38.86
N THR A 14 -4.74 7.51 -37.54
CA THR A 14 -5.84 6.91 -36.75
C THR A 14 -7.09 7.79 -36.75
N ASP A 15 -8.25 7.21 -36.44
CA ASP A 15 -9.50 7.97 -36.32
C ASP A 15 -9.38 9.16 -35.36
N ILE A 16 -8.67 9.00 -34.24
CA ILE A 16 -8.47 10.08 -33.28
C ILE A 16 -7.63 11.23 -33.88
N ASP A 17 -6.67 10.94 -34.75
CA ASP A 17 -5.88 11.94 -35.47
C ASP A 17 -6.76 12.70 -36.48
N THR A 18 -7.66 12.01 -37.20
CA THR A 18 -8.59 12.67 -38.13
C THR A 18 -9.59 13.58 -37.42
N LYS A 19 -10.00 13.23 -36.19
CA LYS A 19 -11.00 13.98 -35.41
C LYS A 19 -10.39 14.92 -34.38
N LYS A 20 -9.06 15.05 -34.30
CA LYS A 20 -8.41 15.84 -33.24
C LYS A 20 -8.86 17.30 -33.18
N HIS A 21 -9.12 17.92 -34.34
CA HIS A 21 -9.62 19.29 -34.41
C HIS A 21 -11.07 19.41 -33.90
N GLU A 22 -11.93 18.42 -34.19
CA GLU A 22 -13.32 18.38 -33.71
C GLU A 22 -13.37 18.29 -32.17
N TYR A 23 -12.47 17.51 -31.58
CA TYR A 23 -12.39 17.31 -30.13
C TYR A 23 -11.49 18.31 -29.41
N GLY A 24 -10.96 19.32 -30.12
CA GLY A 24 -10.03 20.30 -29.56
C GLY A 24 -8.78 19.68 -28.95
N ILE A 25 -8.36 18.51 -29.43
CA ILE A 25 -7.22 17.76 -28.88
C ILE A 25 -5.91 18.47 -29.25
N GLU A 26 -5.13 18.79 -28.23
CA GLU A 26 -3.71 19.08 -28.36
C GLU A 26 -2.90 17.90 -27.82
N HIS A 27 -1.75 17.63 -28.44
CA HIS A 27 -0.88 16.52 -28.10
C HIS A 27 0.58 16.86 -28.32
N GLU A 28 1.48 16.09 -27.73
CA GLU A 28 2.92 16.22 -27.93
C GLU A 28 3.28 16.03 -29.41
N SER A 29 4.20 16.86 -29.93
CA SER A 29 4.66 16.80 -31.32
C SER A 29 5.65 15.66 -31.58
N ASN A 30 6.32 15.17 -30.52
CA ASN A 30 7.24 14.05 -30.58
C ASN A 30 6.57 12.78 -30.02
N PRO A 31 7.01 11.58 -30.44
CA PRO A 31 6.62 10.35 -29.77
C PRO A 31 6.82 10.46 -28.25
N PRO A 32 5.86 9.97 -27.45
CA PRO A 32 4.79 9.05 -27.85
C PRO A 32 3.46 9.73 -28.28
N TYR A 33 3.45 11.03 -28.58
CA TYR A 33 2.26 11.78 -29.03
C TYR A 33 1.11 11.79 -28.01
N THR A 34 1.45 11.92 -26.72
CA THR A 34 0.47 11.91 -25.64
C THR A 34 -0.44 13.14 -25.74
N ILE A 35 -1.74 12.96 -25.51
CA ILE A 35 -2.67 14.10 -25.41
C ILE A 35 -2.28 14.98 -24.23
N THR A 36 -2.28 16.29 -24.44
CA THR A 36 -1.97 17.30 -23.42
C THR A 36 -3.21 18.05 -22.94
N LYS A 37 -4.26 18.15 -23.75
CA LYS A 37 -5.61 18.65 -23.39
C LYS A 37 -6.63 18.35 -24.49
N ASN A 38 -7.91 18.58 -24.20
CA ASN A 38 -9.00 18.55 -25.17
C ASN A 38 -10.13 19.53 -24.77
N THR A 39 -11.27 19.51 -25.47
CA THR A 39 -12.42 20.37 -25.15
C THR A 39 -12.99 20.19 -23.73
N TRP A 40 -12.81 19.02 -23.11
CA TRP A 40 -13.37 18.69 -21.78
C TRP A 40 -12.36 18.74 -20.65
N LEU A 41 -11.07 18.54 -20.94
CA LEU A 41 -9.99 18.48 -19.98
C LEU A 41 -8.92 19.48 -20.36
N SER A 42 -8.67 20.42 -19.44
CA SER A 42 -7.60 21.39 -19.57
C SER A 42 -6.22 20.73 -19.46
N GLN A 43 -5.17 21.50 -19.75
CA GLN A 43 -3.80 21.02 -19.58
C GLN A 43 -3.51 20.74 -18.10
N GLU A 44 -4.06 21.55 -17.20
CA GLU A 44 -3.97 21.39 -15.76
C GLU A 44 -4.65 20.10 -15.28
N ASP A 45 -5.83 19.78 -15.83
CA ASP A 45 -6.53 18.52 -15.54
C ASP A 45 -5.70 17.31 -15.99
N MET A 46 -5.13 17.37 -17.20
CA MET A 46 -4.26 16.30 -17.71
C MET A 46 -3.02 16.12 -16.85
N GLN A 47 -2.39 17.20 -16.41
CA GLN A 47 -1.27 17.12 -15.46
C GLN A 47 -1.68 16.52 -14.11
N LEU A 48 -2.87 16.85 -13.61
CA LEU A 48 -3.40 16.23 -12.39
C LEU A 48 -3.60 14.73 -12.56
N LEU A 49 -4.22 14.31 -13.66
CA LEU A 49 -4.41 12.90 -13.98
C LEU A 49 -3.08 12.15 -14.07
N HIS A 50 -2.04 12.74 -14.66
CA HIS A 50 -0.69 12.16 -14.66
C HIS A 50 -0.12 11.97 -13.25
N ARG A 51 -0.38 12.90 -12.32
CA ARG A 51 0.08 12.74 -10.94
C ARG A 51 -0.70 11.66 -10.20
N ILE A 52 -2.02 11.60 -10.41
CA ILE A 52 -2.88 10.53 -9.87
C ILE A 52 -2.43 9.17 -10.40
N GLU A 53 -2.13 9.06 -11.69
CA GLU A 53 -1.61 7.83 -12.31
C GLU A 53 -0.37 7.33 -11.60
N ARG A 54 0.63 8.19 -11.39
CA ARG A 54 1.86 7.85 -10.65
C ARG A 54 1.59 7.37 -9.23
N VAL A 55 0.62 7.97 -8.52
CA VAL A 55 0.24 7.52 -7.17
C VAL A 55 -0.33 6.11 -7.24
N VAL A 56 -1.33 5.88 -8.08
CA VAL A 56 -2.01 4.58 -8.21
C VAL A 56 -1.01 3.50 -8.61
N ASP A 57 -0.18 3.76 -9.61
CA ASP A 57 0.86 2.82 -10.07
C ASP A 57 1.87 2.53 -8.95
N SER A 58 2.27 3.55 -8.19
CA SER A 58 3.17 3.39 -7.04
C SER A 58 2.56 2.48 -5.97
N LEU A 59 1.30 2.71 -5.60
CA LEU A 59 0.63 1.91 -4.59
C LEU A 59 0.43 0.46 -5.03
N TYR A 60 -0.03 0.27 -6.27
CA TYR A 60 -0.26 -1.07 -6.82
C TYR A 60 1.04 -1.86 -6.93
N ASN A 61 2.04 -1.31 -7.62
CA ASN A 61 3.27 -2.04 -7.95
C ASN A 61 4.15 -2.32 -6.73
N HIS A 62 4.02 -1.52 -5.67
CA HIS A 62 4.74 -1.74 -4.41
C HIS A 62 3.92 -2.54 -3.37
N ASN A 63 2.75 -3.07 -3.72
CA ASN A 63 1.95 -3.95 -2.85
C ASN A 63 1.40 -3.23 -1.59
N PHE A 64 0.90 -2.00 -1.72
CA PHE A 64 0.19 -1.26 -0.67
C PHE A 64 -1.29 -1.68 -0.55
N LYS A 65 -1.58 -2.97 -0.72
CA LYS A 65 -2.97 -3.47 -0.89
C LYS A 65 -3.85 -3.15 0.32
N THR A 66 -3.33 -3.34 1.53
CA THR A 66 -4.09 -3.11 2.77
C THR A 66 -4.25 -1.63 3.05
N THR A 67 -3.20 -0.84 2.79
CA THR A 67 -3.25 0.61 2.91
C THR A 67 -4.24 1.24 1.92
N SER A 68 -4.28 0.77 0.66
CA SER A 68 -5.27 1.23 -0.33
C SER A 68 -6.71 0.84 0.05
N LEU A 69 -6.92 -0.37 0.60
CA LEU A 69 -8.24 -0.76 1.10
C LEU A 69 -8.66 0.05 2.33
N MET A 70 -7.72 0.44 3.18
CA MET A 70 -8.00 1.31 4.33
C MET A 70 -8.45 2.70 3.84
N LEU A 71 -7.76 3.28 2.86
CA LEU A 71 -8.18 4.55 2.23
C LEU A 71 -9.61 4.45 1.70
N TYR A 72 -9.96 3.37 1.01
CA TYR A 72 -11.31 3.15 0.48
C TYR A 72 -12.38 3.02 1.58
N ASN A 73 -12.17 2.12 2.53
CA ASN A 73 -13.21 1.74 3.49
C ASN A 73 -13.44 2.79 4.59
N PHE A 74 -12.42 3.56 4.94
CA PHE A 74 -12.47 4.42 6.14
C PHE A 74 -12.30 5.91 5.84
N ILE A 75 -11.71 6.27 4.70
CA ILE A 75 -11.34 7.67 4.43
C ILE A 75 -12.09 8.24 3.23
N SER A 76 -12.27 7.49 2.14
CA SER A 76 -12.70 8.06 0.86
C SER A 76 -14.16 8.49 0.80
N LYS A 77 -15.03 8.06 1.72
CA LYS A 77 -16.47 8.40 1.73
C LYS A 77 -17.11 8.25 0.34
N ASP A 78 -16.87 7.10 -0.31
CA ASP A 78 -17.30 6.77 -1.68
C ASP A 78 -16.70 7.61 -2.82
N ASN A 79 -15.73 8.49 -2.54
CA ASN A 79 -14.99 9.23 -3.57
C ASN A 79 -13.47 8.91 -3.54
N LEU A 80 -13.10 7.82 -4.21
CA LEU A 80 -11.69 7.44 -4.37
C LEU A 80 -10.88 8.45 -5.18
N PHE A 81 -11.51 9.10 -6.15
CA PHE A 81 -10.83 10.06 -7.02
C PHE A 81 -10.29 11.25 -6.21
N ASP A 82 -11.10 11.80 -5.29
CA ASP A 82 -10.69 12.91 -4.44
C ASP A 82 -9.53 12.54 -3.50
N ILE A 83 -9.52 11.31 -2.99
CA ILE A 83 -8.43 10.84 -2.13
C ILE A 83 -7.14 10.70 -2.93
N TYR A 84 -7.17 10.08 -4.11
CA TYR A 84 -5.97 9.98 -4.93
C TYR A 84 -5.49 11.33 -5.45
N THR A 85 -6.42 12.25 -5.73
CA THR A 85 -6.13 13.66 -6.04
C THR A 85 -5.40 14.32 -4.88
N SER A 86 -5.89 14.15 -3.65
CA SER A 86 -5.28 14.72 -2.44
C SER A 86 -3.88 14.16 -2.17
N ILE A 87 -3.68 12.85 -2.35
CA ILE A 87 -2.37 12.21 -2.23
C ILE A 87 -1.42 12.72 -3.32
N ALA A 88 -1.89 12.85 -4.57
CA ALA A 88 -1.11 13.34 -5.70
C ALA A 88 -0.64 14.78 -5.49
N SER A 89 -1.52 15.67 -4.99
CA SER A 89 -1.17 17.05 -4.63
C SER A 89 -0.18 17.08 -3.48
N PHE A 90 -0.41 16.31 -2.41
CA PHE A 90 0.52 16.23 -1.28
C PHE A 90 1.92 15.77 -1.70
N PHE A 91 2.00 14.76 -2.57
CA PHE A 91 3.26 14.25 -3.11
C PHE A 91 3.98 15.33 -3.94
N GLN A 92 3.23 16.10 -4.74
CA GLN A 92 3.79 17.20 -5.52
C GLN A 92 4.34 18.32 -4.63
N GLU A 93 3.58 18.76 -3.63
CA GLU A 93 3.96 19.84 -2.70
C GLU A 93 5.23 19.54 -1.89
N HIS A 94 5.50 18.25 -1.64
CA HIS A 94 6.67 17.78 -0.89
C HIS A 94 7.84 17.39 -1.79
N ASP A 95 7.85 17.83 -3.05
CA ASP A 95 8.85 17.49 -4.06
C ASP A 95 9.12 15.97 -4.15
N PHE A 96 8.08 15.15 -3.94
CA PHE A 96 8.14 13.70 -4.14
C PHE A 96 8.18 13.33 -5.64
N ALA A 97 8.43 14.34 -6.48
CA ALA A 97 8.50 14.23 -7.92
C ALA A 97 9.74 13.41 -8.31
N LEU A 98 9.46 12.23 -8.87
CA LEU A 98 10.22 11.52 -9.92
C LEU A 98 10.83 10.19 -9.54
N TYR A 99 11.07 9.87 -8.27
CA TYR A 99 11.52 8.52 -7.89
C TYR A 99 10.99 8.11 -6.53
N ALA A 100 9.81 7.49 -6.52
CA ALA A 100 9.51 6.49 -5.52
C ALA A 100 10.53 5.35 -5.66
N LYS A 101 11.74 5.54 -5.11
CA LYS A 101 12.89 4.62 -5.27
C LYS A 101 12.64 3.25 -4.65
N GLY A 102 11.60 3.15 -3.83
CA GLY A 102 11.07 1.89 -3.37
C GLY A 102 9.95 2.07 -2.37
N TRP A 103 9.55 0.95 -1.79
CA TRP A 103 8.45 0.88 -0.85
C TRP A 103 8.57 1.87 0.32
N GLU A 104 9.77 2.03 0.89
CA GLU A 104 9.97 2.86 2.08
C GLU A 104 9.74 4.35 1.85
N SER A 105 10.16 4.89 0.70
CA SER A 105 9.94 6.31 0.40
C SER A 105 8.45 6.60 0.24
N ILE A 106 7.72 5.71 -0.44
CA ILE A 106 6.26 5.82 -0.60
C ILE A 106 5.58 5.71 0.78
N ALA A 107 5.95 4.71 1.58
CA ALA A 107 5.35 4.49 2.89
C ALA A 107 5.58 5.66 3.86
N ARG A 108 6.76 6.31 3.80
CA ARG A 108 7.01 7.54 4.56
C ARG A 108 6.11 8.68 4.11
N MET A 109 6.01 8.91 2.80
CA MET A 109 5.18 10.00 2.28
C MET A 109 3.69 9.78 2.60
N LEU A 110 3.20 8.54 2.48
CA LEU A 110 1.86 8.17 2.93
C LEU A 110 1.68 8.40 4.43
N LEU A 111 2.65 8.03 5.26
CA LEU A 111 2.55 8.24 6.70
C LEU A 111 2.49 9.73 7.06
N GLU A 112 3.28 10.58 6.41
CA GLU A 112 3.19 12.03 6.60
C GLU A 112 1.85 12.59 6.10
N PHE A 113 1.34 12.11 4.96
CA PHE A 113 0.00 12.45 4.47
C PHE A 113 -1.09 12.10 5.50
N PHE A 114 -1.05 10.88 6.08
CA PHE A 114 -2.00 10.49 7.12
C PHE A 114 -1.87 11.36 8.37
N LYS A 115 -0.66 11.65 8.84
CA LYS A 115 -0.46 12.53 10.01
C LYS A 115 -1.03 13.92 9.80
N GLN A 116 -0.89 14.47 8.59
CA GLN A 116 -1.33 15.83 8.27
C GLN A 116 -2.84 15.92 8.07
N HIS A 117 -3.43 14.99 7.30
CA HIS A 117 -4.82 15.10 6.86
C HIS A 117 -5.80 14.24 7.66
N TYR A 118 -5.31 13.16 8.29
CA TYR A 118 -6.10 12.13 8.97
C TYR A 118 -5.43 11.66 10.27
N PRO A 119 -5.06 12.59 11.19
CA PRO A 119 -4.25 12.27 12.36
C PRO A 119 -4.86 11.16 13.23
N GLU A 120 -6.20 11.10 13.32
CA GLU A 120 -6.96 10.07 14.03
C GLU A 120 -6.73 8.65 13.48
N TYR A 121 -6.42 8.53 12.18
CA TYR A 121 -6.15 7.26 11.51
C TYR A 121 -4.66 6.89 11.51
N THR A 122 -3.75 7.75 11.99
CA THR A 122 -2.30 7.52 11.90
C THR A 122 -1.86 6.17 12.46
N LYS A 123 -2.37 5.79 13.64
CA LYS A 123 -1.99 4.52 14.27
C LYS A 123 -2.48 3.32 13.46
N PHE A 124 -3.68 3.42 12.89
CA PHE A 124 -4.25 2.41 12.03
C PHE A 124 -3.48 2.31 10.70
N ALA A 125 -3.11 3.45 10.11
CA ALA A 125 -2.28 3.52 8.92
C ALA A 125 -0.91 2.88 9.11
N VAL A 126 -0.26 3.08 10.27
CA VAL A 126 1.02 2.43 10.59
C VAL A 126 0.90 0.90 10.59
N ASP A 127 -0.18 0.34 11.15
CA ASP A 127 -0.41 -1.11 11.10
C ASP A 127 -0.71 -1.59 9.68
N CYS A 128 -1.44 -0.83 8.87
CA CYS A 128 -1.67 -1.14 7.45
C CYS A 128 -0.37 -1.18 6.65
N LEU A 129 0.48 -0.16 6.79
CA LEU A 129 1.80 -0.10 6.15
C LEU A 129 2.68 -1.25 6.63
N ARG A 130 2.71 -1.51 7.95
CA ARG A 130 3.44 -2.65 8.53
C ARG A 130 2.94 -3.98 7.97
N TRP A 131 1.64 -4.13 7.75
CA TRP A 131 1.05 -5.33 7.20
C TRP A 131 1.40 -5.53 5.73
N ASP A 132 1.32 -4.47 4.93
CA ASP A 132 1.74 -4.51 3.53
C ASP A 132 3.23 -4.89 3.40
N TRP A 133 4.09 -4.35 4.26
CA TRP A 133 5.49 -4.76 4.37
C TRP A 133 5.62 -6.22 4.83
N TYR A 134 4.87 -6.61 5.86
CA TYR A 134 4.89 -7.96 6.43
C TYR A 134 4.50 -8.99 5.39
N VAL A 135 3.46 -8.76 4.58
CA VAL A 135 3.05 -9.65 3.50
C VAL A 135 4.11 -9.69 2.40
N LYS A 136 4.60 -8.53 1.96
CA LYS A 136 5.58 -8.39 0.86
C LYS A 136 6.95 -8.99 1.20
N SER A 137 7.45 -8.76 2.40
CA SER A 137 8.81 -9.12 2.81
C SER A 137 8.87 -10.54 3.37
N ASN A 138 9.96 -11.25 3.06
CA ASN A 138 10.31 -12.52 3.70
C ASN A 138 11.45 -12.34 4.73
N ASN A 139 11.98 -11.12 4.89
CA ASN A 139 13.02 -10.83 5.87
C ASN A 139 12.40 -10.36 7.20
N LYS A 140 13.15 -10.55 8.29
CA LYS A 140 12.74 -10.11 9.63
C LYS A 140 12.93 -8.60 9.85
N TRP A 141 13.57 -7.91 8.91
CA TRP A 141 13.83 -6.50 9.04
C TRP A 141 12.55 -5.71 8.74
N ILE A 142 12.27 -4.72 9.58
CA ILE A 142 11.11 -3.84 9.47
C ILE A 142 11.61 -2.40 9.51
N PRO A 143 11.19 -1.54 8.56
CA PRO A 143 11.54 -0.12 8.56
C PRO A 143 11.23 0.52 9.92
N PRO A 144 12.17 1.32 10.51
CA PRO A 144 12.00 1.85 11.87
C PRO A 144 10.71 2.64 12.09
N PHE A 145 10.26 3.39 11.07
CA PHE A 145 9.08 4.26 11.16
C PHE A 145 7.73 3.52 11.19
N ILE A 146 7.71 2.22 10.87
CA ILE A 146 6.53 1.35 11.02
C ILE A 146 6.77 0.21 12.00
N ARG A 147 7.91 0.15 12.68
CA ARG A 147 8.22 -0.95 13.61
C ARG A 147 7.28 -0.90 14.81
N SER A 148 6.75 -2.05 15.22
CA SER A 148 5.96 -2.17 16.45
C SER A 148 6.82 -1.89 17.67
N LYS A 149 6.22 -1.37 18.74
CA LYS A 149 6.85 -1.21 20.05
C LYS A 149 7.16 -2.55 20.71
N GLY A 150 6.36 -3.58 20.44
CA GLY A 150 6.57 -4.93 20.95
C GLY A 150 7.78 -5.64 20.33
N ASN A 151 8.48 -6.46 21.12
CA ASN A 151 9.60 -7.27 20.66
C ASN A 151 9.11 -8.59 20.04
N PRO A 152 9.37 -8.86 18.75
CA PRO A 152 8.97 -10.09 18.07
C PRO A 152 9.48 -11.38 18.74
N ASN A 153 10.66 -11.35 19.36
CA ASN A 153 11.22 -12.55 20.02
C ASN A 153 10.47 -12.87 21.32
N THR A 154 10.12 -11.86 22.11
CA THR A 154 9.28 -12.03 23.30
C THR A 154 7.90 -12.60 22.92
N VAL A 155 7.31 -12.12 21.82
CA VAL A 155 6.03 -12.66 21.32
C VAL A 155 6.18 -14.13 20.89
N LYS A 156 7.28 -14.50 20.22
CA LYS A 156 7.53 -15.92 19.88
C LYS A 156 7.67 -16.79 21.11
N GLU A 157 8.41 -16.34 22.12
CA GLU A 157 8.58 -17.08 23.37
C GLU A 157 7.24 -17.30 24.07
N MET A 158 6.42 -16.25 24.15
CA MET A 158 5.05 -16.34 24.69
C MET A 158 4.21 -17.36 23.92
N ILE A 159 4.19 -17.28 22.59
CA ILE A 159 3.43 -18.20 21.72
C ILE A 159 3.92 -19.65 21.92
N ILE A 160 5.23 -19.87 21.97
CA ILE A 160 5.81 -21.20 22.19
C ILE A 160 5.41 -21.73 23.57
N GLN A 161 5.49 -20.92 24.62
CA GLN A 161 5.17 -21.33 25.99
C GLN A 161 3.70 -21.70 26.15
N GLN A 162 2.79 -20.88 25.62
CA GLN A 162 1.34 -21.07 25.77
C GLN A 162 0.79 -22.24 24.96
N ASN A 163 1.43 -22.59 23.84
CA ASN A 163 0.89 -23.56 22.88
C ASN A 163 1.71 -24.87 22.82
N ARG A 164 2.69 -25.05 23.71
CA ARG A 164 3.59 -26.20 23.68
C ARG A 164 2.86 -27.50 23.94
N VAL A 165 3.08 -28.49 23.08
CA VAL A 165 2.57 -29.87 23.29
C VAL A 165 3.69 -30.86 23.56
N SER A 166 4.93 -30.56 23.14
CA SER A 166 6.09 -31.40 23.40
C SER A 166 7.38 -30.57 23.46
N GLN A 167 8.53 -31.21 23.68
CA GLN A 167 9.83 -30.53 23.66
C GLN A 167 10.11 -29.81 22.33
N ARG A 168 9.58 -30.32 21.21
CA ARG A 168 9.89 -29.83 19.86
C ARG A 168 8.68 -29.28 19.10
N GLU A 169 7.47 -29.39 19.65
CA GLU A 169 6.24 -29.07 18.94
C GLU A 169 5.27 -28.25 19.78
N LEU A 170 4.44 -27.47 19.08
CA LEU A 170 3.33 -26.69 19.62
C LEU A 170 2.09 -26.88 18.75
N SER A 171 0.90 -26.64 19.31
CA SER A 171 -0.37 -26.69 18.59
C SER A 171 -0.90 -25.27 18.37
N LEU A 172 -1.04 -24.83 17.12
CA LEU A 172 -1.64 -23.55 16.75
C LEU A 172 -2.71 -23.76 15.69
N ASN A 173 -3.92 -23.23 15.93
CA ASN A 173 -5.06 -23.33 15.04
C ASN A 173 -5.31 -24.78 14.57
N ASN A 174 -5.29 -25.72 15.51
CA ASN A 174 -5.43 -27.17 15.30
C ASN A 174 -4.33 -27.81 14.42
N LYS A 175 -3.16 -27.17 14.28
CA LYS A 175 -2.00 -27.70 13.56
C LYS A 175 -0.83 -27.89 14.51
N ILE A 176 -0.17 -29.06 14.40
CA ILE A 176 1.10 -29.30 15.09
C ILE A 176 2.23 -28.66 14.29
N ILE A 177 2.95 -27.74 14.92
CA ILE A 177 4.02 -26.96 14.31
C ILE A 177 5.32 -27.20 15.09
N PRO A 178 6.44 -27.51 14.41
CA PRO A 178 7.74 -27.58 15.06
C PRO A 178 8.17 -26.20 15.61
N ILE A 179 8.62 -26.15 16.86
CA ILE A 179 9.03 -24.91 17.55
C ILE A 179 10.08 -24.11 16.76
N HIS A 180 11.02 -24.80 16.11
CA HIS A 180 12.07 -24.14 15.31
C HIS A 180 11.51 -23.32 14.14
N GLN A 181 10.32 -23.66 13.63
CA GLN A 181 9.67 -22.89 12.57
C GLN A 181 9.08 -21.58 13.11
N ILE A 182 8.53 -21.57 14.32
CA ILE A 182 8.08 -20.34 15.00
C ILE A 182 9.26 -19.44 15.35
N GLN A 183 10.39 -20.00 15.80
CA GLN A 183 11.59 -19.20 16.08
C GLN A 183 12.12 -18.50 14.82
N ARG A 184 12.03 -19.17 13.67
CA ARG A 184 12.48 -18.64 12.37
C ARG A 184 11.48 -17.73 11.69
N SER A 185 10.18 -17.82 12.01
CA SER A 185 9.13 -17.06 11.36
C SER A 185 9.25 -15.55 11.56
N GLN A 186 8.55 -14.79 10.72
CA GLN A 186 8.28 -13.38 10.95
C GLN A 186 7.00 -13.27 11.79
N VAL A 187 6.98 -12.32 12.72
CA VAL A 187 5.82 -11.99 13.55
C VAL A 187 5.34 -10.61 13.17
N PHE A 188 4.04 -10.48 12.98
CA PHE A 188 3.32 -9.21 12.95
C PHE A 188 2.71 -8.95 14.33
N ILE A 189 2.76 -7.70 14.77
CA ILE A 189 2.16 -7.24 16.03
C ILE A 189 1.27 -6.06 15.67
N ALA A 190 -0.04 -6.17 15.89
CA ALA A 190 -0.98 -5.06 15.76
C ALA A 190 -0.91 -4.15 16.99
N GLU A 191 -1.13 -2.85 16.77
CA GLU A 191 -1.13 -1.85 17.85
C GLU A 191 -2.42 -1.03 17.90
N SER A 192 -3.11 -0.86 16.77
CA SER A 192 -4.39 -0.18 16.65
C SER A 192 -5.56 -1.15 16.83
N LYS A 193 -6.62 -0.68 17.49
CA LYS A 193 -7.85 -1.46 17.66
C LYS A 193 -8.57 -1.68 16.33
N ASP A 194 -8.56 -0.66 15.47
CA ASP A 194 -9.20 -0.70 14.16
C ASP A 194 -8.57 -1.77 13.27
N PHE A 195 -7.24 -1.90 13.26
CA PHE A 195 -6.57 -2.96 12.49
C PHE A 195 -6.90 -4.36 13.02
N MET A 196 -6.90 -4.53 14.36
CA MET A 196 -7.24 -5.81 14.97
C MET A 196 -8.66 -6.24 14.60
N GLN A 197 -9.63 -5.33 14.71
CA GLN A 197 -11.02 -5.57 14.35
C GLN A 197 -11.21 -5.83 12.85
N TRP A 198 -10.54 -5.07 11.99
CA TRP A 198 -10.77 -5.11 10.54
C TRP A 198 -10.02 -6.23 9.81
N ARG A 199 -8.78 -6.55 10.20
CA ARG A 199 -7.90 -7.46 9.44
C ARG A 199 -7.44 -8.69 10.18
N MET A 200 -7.64 -8.73 11.50
CA MET A 200 -7.09 -9.78 12.34
C MET A 200 -8.14 -10.49 13.19
N ASP A 201 -9.45 -10.33 12.92
CA ASP A 201 -10.51 -10.98 13.69
C ASP A 201 -10.34 -10.79 15.22
N ASN A 202 -9.93 -9.58 15.62
CA ASN A 202 -9.57 -9.18 16.99
C ASN A 202 -8.27 -9.76 17.58
N HIS A 203 -7.54 -10.60 16.86
CA HIS A 203 -6.23 -11.10 17.27
C HIS A 203 -5.18 -10.00 17.22
N ARG A 204 -4.19 -10.10 18.10
CA ARG A 204 -3.11 -9.10 18.20
C ARG A 204 -1.86 -9.48 17.39
N TYR A 205 -1.62 -10.77 17.21
CA TYR A 205 -0.39 -11.27 16.60
C TYR A 205 -0.69 -12.07 15.34
N ALA A 206 0.27 -12.07 14.41
CA ALA A 206 0.22 -13.00 13.29
C ALA A 206 1.61 -13.57 12.99
N ILE A 207 1.64 -14.79 12.48
CA ILE A 207 2.87 -15.50 12.10
C ILE A 207 2.77 -16.03 10.68
N LYS A 208 3.84 -15.87 9.90
CA LYS A 208 3.99 -16.54 8.61
C LYS A 208 4.48 -17.97 8.82
N HIS A 209 3.71 -18.93 8.33
CA HIS A 209 4.04 -20.35 8.36
C HIS A 209 3.66 -21.00 7.03
N ASN A 210 4.64 -21.56 6.31
CA ASN A 210 4.45 -22.25 5.02
C ASN A 210 3.61 -21.47 4.01
N GLY A 211 3.86 -20.16 3.87
CA GLY A 211 3.10 -19.27 2.96
C GLY A 211 1.72 -18.85 3.45
N GLN A 212 1.27 -19.36 4.60
CA GLN A 212 0.03 -18.95 5.26
C GLN A 212 0.32 -17.96 6.39
N ILE A 213 -0.66 -17.12 6.69
CA ILE A 213 -0.64 -16.24 7.87
C ILE A 213 -1.58 -16.85 8.90
N LEU A 214 -1.04 -17.17 10.07
CA LEU A 214 -1.79 -17.65 11.23
C LEU A 214 -2.00 -16.47 12.19
N LEU A 215 -3.26 -16.18 12.51
CA LEU A 215 -3.63 -15.22 13.54
C LEU A 215 -3.52 -15.89 14.92
N ILE A 216 -3.01 -15.15 15.90
CA ILE A 216 -2.66 -15.64 17.23
C ILE A 216 -3.09 -14.62 18.28
N ASP A 217 -3.70 -15.10 19.35
CA ASP A 217 -4.09 -14.31 20.53
C ASP A 217 -2.90 -13.88 21.39
#